data_AF-K2D7T0-F1
#
_entry.id   AF-K2D7T0-F1
#
_cell.length_a   1.000
_cell.length_b   1.000
_cell.length_c   1.000
_cell.angle_alpha   90.00
_cell.angle_beta   90.00
_cell.angle_gamma   90.00
#
_symmetry.space_group_name_H-M   'P 1'
#
loop_
_entity.id
_entity.type
_entity.pdbx_description
1 polymer ?
#
loop_
_entity_poly.entity_id
_entity_poly.type
_entity_poly.pdbx_seq_one_letter_code
_entity_poly.pdbx_strand_id
1 'polypeptide(L)'
;ISGKANSGADALIIRWCKENNYPCKEYPADWDNVTIPNAIIKTNNFNKQYNAIAGHMRNAAMIEDGNRLIVFFDGKSPGTKNIIELAKKKNIPTNIQIVEIKKEH
;
A
#
# COMPACT_ATOMS: atom_id res chain seq x y z
N ILE A 1 0.06 7.47 8.52
CA ILE A 1 -0.26 7.28 7.08
C ILE A 1 -0.45 5.79 6.85
N SER A 2 -1.47 5.37 6.11
CA SER A 2 -1.76 3.97 5.77
C SER A 2 -2.29 3.85 4.35
N GLY A 3 -1.99 2.74 3.68
CA GLY A 3 -2.55 2.44 2.36
C GLY A 3 -4.00 1.97 2.42
N LYS A 4 -4.57 1.75 3.61
CA LYS A 4 -5.94 1.24 3.79
C LYS A 4 -6.19 -0.05 3.01
N ALA A 5 -5.25 -0.99 3.03
CA ALA A 5 -5.56 -2.37 2.66
C ALA A 5 -6.55 -2.99 3.65
N ASN A 6 -7.43 -3.87 3.17
CA ASN A 6 -8.49 -4.49 3.98
C ASN A 6 -7.97 -5.44 5.08
N SER A 7 -6.68 -5.80 5.05
CA SER A 7 -6.05 -6.69 6.01
C SER A 7 -4.54 -6.41 6.12
N GLY A 8 -3.88 -7.09 7.06
CA GLY A 8 -2.44 -6.96 7.28
C GLY A 8 -2.05 -5.67 8.00
N ALA A 9 -0.84 -5.18 7.73
CA ALA A 9 -0.24 -4.05 8.45
C ALA A 9 -1.09 -2.76 8.41
N ASP A 10 -1.69 -2.44 7.25
CA ASP A 10 -2.55 -1.25 7.10
C ASP A 10 -3.78 -1.30 8.02
N ALA A 11 -4.44 -2.45 8.11
CA ALA A 11 -5.61 -2.63 8.97
C ALA A 11 -5.23 -2.54 10.45
N LEU A 12 -4.10 -3.13 10.84
CA LEU A 12 -3.59 -3.08 12.21
C LEU A 12 -3.24 -1.66 12.64
N ILE A 13 -2.52 -0.89 11.80
CA ILE A 13 -2.14 0.48 12.17
C ILE A 13 -3.35 1.42 12.23
N ILE A 14 -4.33 1.27 11.34
CA ILE A 14 -5.57 2.05 11.38
C ILE A 14 -6.31 1.77 12.69
N ARG A 15 -6.44 0.49 13.07
CA ARG A 15 -7.07 0.09 14.33
C ARG A 15 -6.32 0.67 15.53
N TRP A 16 -4.99 0.50 15.58
CA TRP A 16 -4.17 1.00 16.68
C TRP A 16 -4.29 2.52 16.83
N CYS A 17 -4.23 3.28 15.72
CA CYS A 17 -4.41 4.73 15.75
C CYS A 17 -5.78 5.12 16.33
N LYS A 18 -6.85 4.42 15.93
CA LYS A 18 -8.20 4.64 16.45
C LYS A 18 -8.29 4.36 17.96
N GLU A 19 -7.75 3.24 18.41
CA GLU A 19 -7.78 2.83 19.82
C GLU A 19 -6.96 3.75 20.72
N ASN A 20 -5.89 4.36 20.19
CA ASN A 20 -4.98 5.22 20.94
C ASN A 20 -5.17 6.72 20.67
N ASN A 21 -6.24 7.09 19.95
CA ASN A 21 -6.58 8.48 19.60
C ASN A 21 -5.46 9.24 18.86
N TYR A 22 -4.77 8.55 17.95
CA TYR A 22 -3.78 9.16 17.03
C TYR A 22 -4.40 9.44 15.66
N PRO A 23 -4.07 10.57 15.01
CA PRO A 23 -4.53 10.85 13.66
C PRO A 23 -3.96 9.83 12.67
N CYS A 24 -4.81 9.27 11.82
CA CYS A 24 -4.41 8.36 10.76
C CYS A 24 -4.92 8.85 9.40
N LYS A 25 -3.99 9.28 8.54
CA LYS A 25 -4.29 9.64 7.15
C LYS A 25 -4.25 8.39 6.28
N GLU A 26 -5.34 8.14 5.57
CA GLU A 26 -5.54 6.94 4.76
C GLU A 26 -5.47 7.24 3.26
N TYR A 27 -4.82 6.36 2.49
CA TYR A 27 -4.67 6.47 1.04
C TYR A 27 -5.23 5.21 0.36
N PRO A 28 -6.56 5.04 0.26
CA PRO A 28 -7.14 3.91 -0.46
C PRO A 28 -6.67 3.89 -1.91
N ALA A 29 -6.50 2.68 -2.47
CA ALA A 29 -6.22 2.54 -3.89
C ALA A 29 -7.53 2.72 -4.68
N ASP A 30 -7.52 3.63 -5.64
CA ASP A 30 -8.67 3.92 -6.50
C ASP A 30 -8.71 2.94 -7.69
N TRP A 31 -9.10 1.70 -7.40
CA TRP A 31 -9.14 0.62 -8.38
C TRP A 31 -10.16 0.85 -9.51
N ASP A 32 -11.21 1.63 -9.24
CA ASP A 32 -12.34 1.80 -10.17
C ASP A 32 -12.13 2.96 -11.14
N ASN A 33 -11.18 3.86 -10.85
CA ASN A 33 -10.86 4.97 -11.73
C ASN A 33 -9.95 4.56 -12.89
N VAL A 34 -10.60 4.10 -13.95
CA VAL A 34 -9.99 3.72 -15.24
C VAL A 34 -9.94 4.86 -16.26
N THR A 35 -10.43 6.06 -15.89
CA THR A 35 -10.55 7.20 -16.81
C THR A 35 -9.31 8.09 -16.86
N ILE A 36 -8.38 7.92 -15.92
CA ILE A 36 -7.16 8.73 -15.86
C ILE A 36 -6.22 8.43 -17.04
N PRO A 37 -5.47 9.43 -17.51
CA PRO A 37 -4.37 9.19 -18.44
C PRO A 37 -3.40 8.16 -17.87
N ASN A 38 -3.07 7.13 -18.66
CA ASN A 38 -2.17 6.03 -18.30
C ASN A 38 -2.74 4.98 -17.32
N ALA A 39 -4.06 4.92 -17.11
CA ALA A 39 -4.66 3.78 -16.42
C ALA A 39 -4.27 2.47 -17.14
N ILE A 40 -3.81 1.47 -16.37
CA ILE A 40 -3.61 0.11 -16.91
C ILE A 40 -4.87 -0.68 -16.60
N ILE A 41 -5.75 -0.80 -17.59
CA ILE A 41 -7.03 -1.48 -17.43
C ILE A 41 -6.82 -2.99 -17.49
N LYS A 42 -7.22 -3.69 -16.43
CA LYS A 42 -7.30 -5.16 -16.38
C LYS A 42 -8.71 -5.59 -15.99
N THR A 43 -9.06 -6.81 -16.35
CA THR A 43 -10.35 -7.42 -15.98
C THR A 43 -10.11 -8.55 -14.99
N ASN A 44 -10.91 -8.62 -13.93
CA ASN A 44 -10.86 -9.73 -12.97
C ASN A 44 -11.81 -10.88 -13.35
N ASN A 45 -11.82 -11.96 -12.57
CA ASN A 45 -12.67 -13.12 -12.82
C ASN A 45 -14.19 -12.84 -12.74
N PHE A 46 -14.58 -11.70 -12.17
CA PHE A 46 -15.97 -11.24 -12.11
C PHE A 46 -16.33 -10.31 -13.29
N ASN A 47 -15.49 -10.27 -14.32
CA ASN A 47 -15.63 -9.41 -15.49
C ASN A 47 -15.65 -7.90 -15.16
N LYS A 48 -15.12 -7.50 -14.00
CA LYS A 48 -14.98 -6.09 -13.60
C LYS A 48 -13.63 -5.55 -14.08
N GLN A 49 -13.67 -4.44 -14.82
CA GLN A 49 -12.49 -3.67 -15.18
C GLN A 49 -11.98 -2.86 -13.99
N TYR A 50 -10.66 -2.78 -13.85
CA TYR A 50 -9.99 -2.01 -12.80
C TYR A 50 -8.66 -1.47 -13.27
N ASN A 51 -8.21 -0.39 -12.62
CA ASN A 51 -6.90 0.22 -12.81
C ASN A 51 -5.82 -0.54 -12.03
N ALA A 52 -5.06 -1.38 -12.72
CA ALA A 52 -4.04 -2.23 -12.14
C ALA A 52 -2.86 -1.48 -11.49
N ILE A 53 -2.69 -0.19 -11.77
CA ILE A 53 -1.63 0.64 -11.15
C ILE A 53 -2.13 1.48 -9.97
N ALA A 54 -3.41 1.40 -9.60
CA ALA A 54 -3.98 2.19 -8.50
C ALA A 54 -3.22 1.98 -7.17
N GLY A 55 -2.79 0.75 -6.89
CA GLY A 55 -1.94 0.43 -5.74
C GLY A 55 -0.59 1.17 -5.74
N HIS A 56 0.06 1.27 -6.90
CA HIS A 56 1.32 2.00 -7.05
C HIS A 56 1.13 3.51 -6.95
N MET A 57 0.04 4.03 -7.50
CA MET A 57 -0.30 5.45 -7.40
C MET A 57 -0.52 5.88 -5.96
N ARG A 58 -1.27 5.10 -5.15
CA ARG A 58 -1.41 5.41 -3.72
C ARG A 58 -0.08 5.31 -2.97
N ASN A 59 0.80 4.38 -3.34
CA ASN A 59 2.11 4.24 -2.69
C ASN A 59 2.96 5.50 -2.93
N ALA A 60 2.95 6.04 -4.14
CA ALA A 60 3.61 7.29 -4.45
C ALA A 60 3.05 8.46 -3.62
N ALA A 61 1.72 8.56 -3.52
CA ALA A 61 1.06 9.59 -2.71
C ALA A 61 1.41 9.50 -1.22
N MET A 62 1.49 8.29 -0.65
CA MET A 62 1.93 8.09 0.74
C MET A 62 3.39 8.48 0.97
N ILE A 63 4.27 8.19 0.01
CA ILE A 63 5.69 8.54 0.08
C ILE A 63 5.90 10.04 -0.03
N GLU A 64 5.08 10.74 -0.82
CA GLU A 64 5.18 12.20 -0.91
C GLU A 64 4.78 12.90 0.39
N ASP A 65 3.83 12.33 1.13
CA ASP A 65 3.32 12.90 2.39
C ASP A 65 4.10 12.43 3.63
N GLY A 66 4.75 11.27 3.55
CA GLY A 66 5.46 10.63 4.65
C GLY A 66 6.93 11.05 4.76
N ASN A 67 7.48 10.97 5.97
CA ASN A 67 8.90 11.25 6.24
C ASN A 67 9.70 10.02 6.71
N ARG A 68 9.03 8.89 6.97
CA ARG A 68 9.62 7.60 7.34
C ARG A 68 8.70 6.48 6.87
N LEU A 69 9.29 5.38 6.41
CA LEU A 69 8.56 4.18 6.01
C LEU A 69 8.86 3.05 7.01
N ILE A 70 7.79 2.41 7.51
CA ILE A 70 7.87 1.13 8.24
C ILE A 70 7.12 0.12 7.40
N VAL A 71 7.75 -1.01 7.10
CA VAL A 71 7.16 -2.00 6.19
C VAL A 71 7.42 -3.42 6.67
N PHE A 72 6.40 -4.27 6.54
CA PHE A 72 6.50 -5.71 6.77
C PHE A 72 6.55 -6.40 5.41
N PHE A 73 7.65 -7.07 5.12
CA PHE A 73 7.92 -7.59 3.77
C PHE A 73 8.23 -9.09 3.79
N ASP A 74 7.52 -9.83 2.94
CA ASP A 74 7.68 -11.28 2.73
C ASP A 74 8.79 -11.63 1.72
N GLY A 75 9.48 -10.63 1.18
CA GLY A 75 10.47 -10.79 0.13
C GLY A 75 9.89 -10.90 -1.29
N LYS A 76 8.56 -10.95 -1.46
CA LYS A 76 7.91 -11.32 -2.73
C LYS A 76 6.85 -10.33 -3.21
N SER A 77 6.10 -9.70 -2.30
CA SER A 77 5.01 -8.78 -2.62
C SER A 77 5.45 -7.65 -3.57
N PRO A 78 4.91 -7.60 -4.81
CA PRO A 78 5.25 -6.56 -5.78
C PRO A 78 4.86 -5.15 -5.31
N GLY A 79 3.71 -5.04 -4.63
CA GLY A 79 3.24 -3.77 -4.07
C GLY A 79 4.15 -3.26 -2.96
N THR A 80 4.60 -4.15 -2.07
CA THR A 80 5.52 -3.81 -0.99
C THR A 80 6.92 -3.46 -1.52
N LYS A 81 7.42 -4.21 -2.50
CA LYS A 81 8.67 -3.87 -3.20
C LYS A 81 8.62 -2.47 -3.82
N ASN A 82 7.51 -2.12 -4.46
CA ASN A 82 7.35 -0.80 -5.08
C ASN A 82 7.43 0.36 -4.07
N ILE A 83 6.77 0.27 -2.91
CA ILE A 83 6.84 1.37 -1.92
C ILE A 83 8.24 1.51 -1.32
N ILE A 84 8.97 0.41 -1.13
CA ILE A 84 10.37 0.42 -0.70
C ILE A 84 11.26 1.13 -1.72
N GLU A 85 11.08 0.84 -3.01
CA GLU A 85 11.84 1.49 -4.08
C GLU A 85 11.55 2.99 -4.17
N LEU A 86 10.29 3.39 -3.99
CA LEU A 86 9.89 4.81 -3.95
C LEU A 86 10.52 5.54 -2.75
N ALA A 87 10.47 4.94 -1.55
CA ALA A 87 11.11 5.50 -0.36
C ALA A 87 12.62 5.67 -0.57
N LYS A 88 13.29 4.66 -1.15
CA LYS A 88 14.72 4.74 -1.49
C LYS A 88 15.02 5.88 -2.46
N LYS A 89 14.22 6.05 -3.52
CA LYS A 89 14.38 7.15 -4.49
C LYS A 89 14.23 8.53 -3.86
N LYS A 90 13.36 8.65 -2.85
CA LYS A 90 13.09 9.90 -2.11
C LYS A 90 13.98 10.06 -0.87
N ASN A 91 14.93 9.16 -0.64
CA ASN A 91 15.80 9.13 0.56
C ASN A 91 15.02 9.13 1.88
N ILE A 92 13.85 8.49 1.91
CA ILE A 92 13.06 8.33 3.13
C ILE A 92 13.66 7.21 3.99
N PRO A 93 13.99 7.47 5.27
CA PRO A 93 14.41 6.44 6.20
C PRO A 93 13.39 5.30 6.24
N THR A 94 13.85 4.09 5.97
CA THR A 94 12.99 2.92 5.81
C THR A 94 13.41 1.81 6.76
N ASN A 95 12.47 1.35 7.58
CA ASN A 95 12.61 0.18 8.44
C ASN A 95 11.85 -1.00 7.82
N ILE A 96 12.60 -2.02 7.39
CA ILE A 96 12.04 -3.22 6.76
C ILE A 96 12.08 -4.36 7.77
N GLN A 97 10.91 -4.81 8.19
CA GLN A 97 10.74 -6.04 8.96
C GLN A 97 10.45 -7.19 8.00
N ILE A 98 11.38 -8.14 7.89
CA ILE A 98 11.13 -9.37 7.11
C ILE A 98 10.17 -10.25 7.91
N VAL A 99 9.16 -10.77 7.22
CA VAL A 99 8.12 -11.64 7.81
C VAL A 99 7.97 -12.91 6.99
N GLU A 100 7.72 -14.03 7.69
CA GLU A 100 7.39 -15.29 7.05
C GLU A 100 5.87 -15.51 7.17
N ILE A 101 5.20 -15.67 6.03
CA ILE A 101 3.76 -15.94 6.00
C ILE A 101 3.55 -17.44 6.03
N LYS A 102 3.17 -17.97 7.20
CA LYS A 102 2.72 -19.36 7.33
C LYS A 102 1.30 -19.46 6.79
N LYS A 103 1.08 -20.29 5.77
CA LYS A 103 -0.27 -20.66 5.34
C LYS A 103 -0.76 -21.79 6.24
N GLU A 104 -1.62 -21.48 7.19
CA GLU A 104 -2.41 -22.52 7.86
C GLU A 104 -3.31 -23.18 6.81
N HIS A 105 -3.31 -24.52 6.79
CA HIS A 105 -4.11 -25.36 5.89
C HIS A 105 -5.46 -25.66 6.52
#